data_AF-A0A0F2JH77-F1
#
_entry.id   AF-A0A0F2JH77-F1
#
_cell.length_a   1.000
_cell.length_b   1.000
_cell.length_c   1.000
_cell.angle_alpha   90.00
_cell.angle_beta   90.00
_cell.angle_gamma   90.00
#
_symmetry.space_group_name_H-M   'P 1'
#
loop_
_entity.id
_entity.type
_entity.pdbx_description
1 polymer ?
#
loop_
_entity_poly.entity_id
_entity_poly.type
_entity_poly.pdbx_seq_one_letter_code
_entity_poly.pdbx_strand_id
1 'polypeptide(L)' 'MSRHLSDFEIGYEYVRKRYSVLAKHGSQHLWELGNAYLQTRGANAELSRGMGFYFLELGIKMRLSEITPAHKKEDYV' A
#
# COMPACT_ATOMS: atom_id res chain seq x y z
N MET A 1 -18.98 16.92 13.80
CA MET A 1 -18.23 17.33 12.60
C MET A 1 -17.84 16.07 11.84
N SER A 2 -18.52 15.79 10.73
CA SER A 2 -18.08 14.77 9.77
C SER A 2 -16.81 15.27 9.10
N ARG A 3 -15.67 14.61 9.31
CA ARG A 3 -14.47 14.85 8.51
C ARG A 3 -14.80 14.45 7.09
N HIS A 4 -14.94 15.43 6.20
CA HIS A 4 -15.01 15.16 4.76
C HIS A 4 -13.62 14.69 4.32
N LEU A 5 -13.51 13.40 4.04
CA LEU A 5 -12.31 12.84 3.42
C LEU A 5 -12.22 13.34 1.98
N SER A 6 -11.02 13.69 1.55
CA SER A 6 -10.71 13.93 0.14
C SER A 6 -10.88 12.65 -0.69
N ASP A 7 -11.08 12.78 -1.99
CA ASP A 7 -11.18 11.63 -2.90
C ASP A 7 -9.97 10.70 -2.81
N PHE A 8 -8.78 11.27 -2.61
CA PHE A 8 -7.55 10.52 -2.34
C PHE A 8 -7.66 9.68 -1.06
N GLU A 9 -8.06 10.29 0.06
CA GLU A 9 -8.19 9.58 1.34
C GLU A 9 -9.27 8.50 1.27
N ILE A 10 -10.36 8.74 0.54
CA ILE A 10 -11.40 7.74 0.27
C ILE A 10 -10.80 6.54 -0.46
N GLY A 11 -10.03 6.77 -1.53
CA GLY A 11 -9.37 5.71 -2.28
C GLY A 11 -8.38 4.90 -1.44
N TYR A 12 -7.53 5.60 -0.69
CA TYR A 12 -6.53 4.99 0.20
C TYR A 12 -7.20 4.11 1.27
N GLU A 13 -8.17 4.65 2.01
CA GLU A 13 -8.84 3.94 3.09
C GLU A 13 -9.72 2.78 2.58
N TYR A 14 -10.33 2.92 1.40
CA TYR A 14 -11.07 1.84 0.75
C TYR A 14 -10.18 0.62 0.53
N VAL A 15 -9.02 0.81 -0.09
CA VAL A 15 -8.11 -0.28 -0.41
C VAL A 15 -7.47 -0.83 0.85
N ARG A 16 -7.05 0.03 1.77
CA ARG A 16 -6.49 -0.38 3.06
C ARG A 16 -7.42 -1.33 3.83
N LYS A 17 -8.72 -1.03 3.88
CA LYS A 17 -9.70 -1.85 4.61
C LYS A 17 -10.01 -3.16 3.88
N ARG A 18 -10.09 -3.12 2.55
CA ARG A 18 -10.57 -4.26 1.74
C ARG A 18 -9.46 -5.23 1.34
N TYR A 19 -8.25 -4.72 1.15
CA TYR A 19 -7.13 -5.45 0.56
C TYR A 19 -5.89 -5.49 1.44
N SER A 20 -6.02 -5.24 2.76
CA SER A 20 -4.95 -5.46 3.74
C SER A 20 -4.38 -6.88 3.68
N VAL A 21 -5.20 -7.85 3.28
CA VAL A 21 -4.79 -9.25 3.05
C VAL A 21 -3.78 -9.43 1.91
N LEU A 22 -3.69 -8.46 0.98
CA LEU A 22 -2.75 -8.51 -0.15
C LEU A 22 -1.29 -8.36 0.30
N ALA A 23 -1.04 -7.97 1.55
CA ALA A 23 0.28 -8.02 2.19
C ALA A 23 0.90 -9.44 2.26
N LYS A 24 0.14 -10.48 1.89
CA LYS A 24 0.64 -11.86 1.77
C LYS A 24 1.18 -12.19 0.37
N HIS A 25 0.94 -11.34 -0.63
CA HIS A 25 1.48 -11.50 -1.98
C HIS A 25 2.86 -10.83 -2.09
N GLY A 26 3.71 -11.32 -3.01
CA GLY A 26 5.07 -10.80 -3.17
C GLY A 26 5.11 -9.30 -3.48
N SER A 27 6.12 -8.62 -2.95
CA SER A 27 6.30 -7.16 -3.02
C SER A 27 6.24 -6.62 -4.46
N GLN A 28 6.73 -7.36 -5.45
CA GLN A 28 6.69 -6.97 -6.86
C GLN A 28 5.27 -6.75 -7.42
N HIS A 29 4.31 -7.63 -7.08
CA HIS A 29 2.94 -7.51 -7.58
C HIS A 29 2.23 -6.28 -7.01
N LEU A 30 2.55 -5.88 -5.78
CA LEU A 30 2.01 -4.66 -5.16
C LEU A 30 2.54 -3.40 -5.86
N TRP A 31 3.80 -3.43 -6.29
CA TRP A 31 4.39 -2.33 -7.07
C TRP A 31 3.74 -2.17 -8.44
N GLU A 32 3.53 -3.28 -9.16
CA GLU A 32 2.84 -3.28 -10.46
C GLU A 32 1.41 -2.74 -10.33
N LEU A 33 0.68 -3.19 -9.30
CA LEU A 33 -0.67 -2.74 -9.03
C LEU A 33 -0.72 -1.24 -8.68
N GLY A 34 0.19 -0.77 -7.81
CA GLY A 34 0.29 0.64 -7.45
C GLY A 34 0.54 1.54 -8.67
N ASN A 35 1.46 1.14 -9.55
CA ASN A 35 1.74 1.87 -10.78
C ASN A 35 0.55 1.92 -11.74
N ALA A 36 -0.20 0.82 -11.88
CA ALA A 36 -1.39 0.80 -12.73
C ALA A 36 -2.44 1.82 -12.28
N TYR A 37 -2.70 1.91 -10.97
CA TYR A 37 -3.65 2.88 -10.41
C TYR A 37 -3.18 4.35 -10.53
N LEU A 38 -1.87 4.59 -10.53
CA LEU A 38 -1.31 5.95 -10.70
C LEU A 38 -1.32 6.44 -12.15
N GLN A 39 -1.36 5.53 -13.12
CA GLN A 39 -1.38 5.88 -14.55
C GLN A 39 -2.79 6.17 -15.08
N THR A 40 -3.83 5.92 -14.29
CA THR A 40 -5.23 6.19 -14.66
C THR A 40 -5.47 7.69 -14.88
N ARG A 41 -6.00 8.07 -16.05
CA ARG A 41 -6.43 9.45 -16.36
C ARG A 41 -7.95 9.59 -16.20
N GLY A 42 -8.43 10.67 -15.57
CA GLY A 42 -9.87 11.00 -15.48
C GLY A 42 -10.27 11.73 -14.20
N ALA A 43 -11.56 12.03 -14.02
CA ALA A 43 -12.10 12.71 -12.84
C ALA A 43 -11.86 11.94 -11.53
N ASN A 44 -11.78 10.60 -11.60
CA ASN A 44 -11.43 9.73 -10.48
C ASN A 44 -9.92 9.59 -10.26
N ALA A 45 -9.09 10.48 -10.84
CA ALA A 45 -7.63 10.40 -10.73
C ALA A 45 -7.15 10.48 -9.28
N GLU A 46 -7.72 11.35 -8.46
CA GLU A 46 -7.33 11.47 -7.04
C GLU A 46 -7.73 10.22 -6.24
N LEU A 47 -8.93 9.70 -6.47
CA LEU A 47 -9.40 8.45 -5.87
C LEU A 47 -8.52 7.26 -6.28
N SER A 48 -8.23 7.12 -7.58
CA SER A 48 -7.31 6.11 -8.11
C SER A 48 -5.89 6.28 -7.55
N ARG A 49 -5.42 7.53 -7.39
CA ARG A 49 -4.12 7.84 -6.79
C ARG A 49 -4.03 7.38 -5.35
N GLY A 50 -5.07 7.60 -4.55
CA GLY A 50 -5.14 7.09 -3.18
C GLY A 50 -5.00 5.57 -3.11
N MET A 51 -5.69 4.85 -4.01
CA MET A 51 -5.59 3.40 -4.14
C MET A 51 -4.18 2.95 -4.52
N GLY A 52 -3.59 3.57 -5.54
CA GLY A 52 -2.25 3.24 -6.01
C GLY A 52 -1.17 3.53 -4.97
N PHE A 53 -1.30 4.65 -4.26
CA PHE A 53 -0.37 5.03 -3.20
C PHE A 53 -0.32 4.00 -2.08
N TYR A 54 -1.48 3.47 -1.65
CA TYR A 54 -1.52 2.40 -0.64
C TYR A 54 -0.71 1.17 -1.06
N PHE A 55 -0.86 0.72 -2.32
CA PHE A 55 -0.15 -0.46 -2.81
C PHE A 55 1.35 -0.25 -2.92
N LEU A 56 1.79 0.93 -3.37
CA LEU A 56 3.22 1.27 -3.36
C LEU A 56 3.78 1.32 -1.94
N GLU A 57 3.06 1.95 -1.01
CA GLU A 57 3.47 2.01 0.39
C GLU A 57 3.62 0.60 0.99
N LEU A 58 2.65 -0.28 0.74
CA LEU A 58 2.68 -1.66 1.20
C LEU A 58 3.83 -2.44 0.58
N GLY A 59 4.05 -2.30 -0.73
CA GLY A 59 5.15 -2.95 -1.44
C GLY A 59 6.52 -2.51 -0.94
N ILE A 60 6.71 -1.23 -0.61
CA ILE A 60 7.94 -0.72 0.01
C ILE A 60 8.14 -1.32 1.40
N LYS A 61 7.10 -1.31 2.25
CA LYS A 61 7.15 -1.89 3.60
C LYS A 61 7.54 -3.37 3.57
N MET A 62 6.93 -4.15 2.68
CA MET A 62 7.27 -5.56 2.50
C MET A 62 8.73 -5.75 2.06
N ARG A 63 9.17 -4.99 1.06
CA ARG A 63 10.55 -5.07 0.57
C ARG A 63 11.57 -4.70 1.65
N LEU A 64 11.27 -3.71 2.48
CA LEU A 64 12.10 -3.36 3.63
C LEU A 64 12.13 -4.49 4.67
N SER A 65 11.00 -5.15 4.95
CA SER A 65 10.96 -6.33 5.83
C SER A 65 11.70 -7.54 5.28
N GLU A 66 11.73 -7.72 3.95
CA GLU A 66 12.49 -8.79 3.28
C GLU A 66 14.01 -8.53 3.34
N ILE A 67 14.43 -7.27 3.19
CA ILE A 67 15.84 -6.87 3.14
C ILE A 67 16.43 -6.70 4.54
N THR A 68 15.64 -6.31 5.53
CA THR A 68 16.11 -6.20 6.92
C THR A 68 16.15 -7.61 7.50
N PRO A 69 17.32 -8.23 7.69
CA PRO A 69 17.35 -9.51 8.37
C PRO A 69 16.80 -9.24 9.76
N ALA A 70 15.73 -9.95 10.14
CA ALA A 70 15.29 -10.00 11.51
C ALA A 70 16.55 -10.25 12.35
N HIS A 71 16.95 -9.26 13.15
CA HIS A 71 17.98 -9.45 14.15
C HIS A 71 17.51 -10.64 14.97
N LYS A 72 18.07 -11.82 14.68
CA LYS A 72 17.94 -12.98 15.55
C LYS A 72 18.39 -12.47 16.90
N LYS A 73 17.46 -12.42 17.86
CA LYS A 73 17.84 -12.42 19.26
C LYS A 73 18.73 -13.64 19.43
N GLU A 74 20.03 -13.42 19.48
CA GLU A 74 20.93 -14.37 20.09
C GLU A 74 20.49 -14.47 21.54
N ASP A 75 19.88 -15.60 21.86
CA ASP A 75 19.71 -16.07 23.22
C ASP A 75 21.12 -16.14 23.84
N TYR A 76 21.47 -15.15 24.66
CA TYR A 76 22.56 -15.29 25.59
C TYR A 76 22.06 -16.18 26.73
N VAL A 77 22.51 -17.44 26.68
CA VAL A 77 22.48 -18.42 27.77
C VAL A 77 23.27 -17.90 28.97
#